data_AF-A0A7I9ZL28-F1
#
_entry.id   AF-A0A7I9ZL28-F1
#
_cell.length_a   1.000
_cell.length_b   1.000
_cell.length_c   1.000
_cell.angle_alpha   90.00
_cell.angle_beta   90.00
_cell.angle_gamma   90.00
#
_symmetry.space_group_name_H-M   'P 1'
#
loop_
_entity.id
_entity.type
_entity.pdbx_description
1 polymer ?
#
loop_
_entity_poly.entity_id
_entity_poly.type
_entity_poly.pdbx_seq_one_letter_code
_entity_poly.pdbx_strand_id
1 'polypeptide(L)'
;MSSYQRSRAAGLLAASATGACVALFVGAAPAAADTASFLAALEDRHTSWTSQELSTAGHTACSMIERGTPASEVTDHLDRERGFGVALAFDIVSAAVVHLGC
;
A
#
# COMPACT_ATOMS: atom_id res chain seq x y z
N MET A 1 15.98 31.32 9.88
CA MET A 1 17.05 31.40 8.86
C MET A 1 18.03 30.28 9.17
N SER A 2 17.73 29.07 8.73
CA SER A 2 18.17 28.51 7.45
C SER A 2 19.66 28.19 7.45
N SER A 3 19.92 26.97 6.95
CA SER A 3 21.09 26.62 6.14
C SER A 3 22.44 26.62 6.85
N TYR A 4 22.78 25.49 7.47
CA TYR A 4 24.05 24.77 7.22
C TYR A 4 23.92 23.41 7.93
N GLN A 5 23.35 22.43 7.23
CA GLN A 5 24.13 21.31 6.71
C GLN A 5 24.93 20.59 7.81
N ARG A 6 24.57 19.34 8.07
CA ARG A 6 25.34 18.22 7.49
C ARG A 6 26.83 18.44 7.70
N SER A 7 27.30 18.26 8.93
CA SER A 7 28.70 17.95 9.15
C SER A 7 28.82 17.36 10.54
N ARG A 8 29.18 16.08 10.59
CA ARG A 8 29.60 15.31 11.78
C ARG A 8 28.38 14.76 12.55
N ALA A 9 27.88 13.55 12.29
CA ALA A 9 28.64 12.29 12.30
C ALA A 9 29.75 12.33 13.36
N ALA A 10 29.36 12.41 14.63
CA ALA A 10 30.14 11.95 15.81
C ALA A 10 29.45 12.47 17.07
N GLY A 11 28.95 11.57 17.91
CA GLY A 11 28.32 11.91 19.18
C GLY A 11 27.50 10.72 19.66
N LEU A 12 28.16 9.58 19.87
CA LEU A 12 28.59 9.11 21.19
C LEU A 12 27.41 8.75 22.10
N LEU A 13 27.40 7.46 22.43
CA LEU A 13 26.53 6.77 23.38
C LEU A 13 26.31 7.55 24.68
N ALA A 14 25.05 7.59 25.12
CA ALA A 14 24.71 7.68 26.54
C ALA A 14 23.35 6.99 26.79
N ALA A 15 23.38 5.98 27.65
CA ALA A 15 22.24 5.20 28.09
C ALA A 15 21.53 5.88 29.28
N SER A 16 20.20 5.81 29.33
CA SER A 16 19.44 5.89 30.59
C SER A 16 18.05 5.25 30.43
N ALA A 17 17.60 4.62 31.52
CA ALA A 17 16.62 3.56 31.61
C ALA A 17 15.14 3.95 31.44
N THR A 18 14.33 2.91 31.21
CA THR A 18 12.85 2.84 31.31
C THR A 18 12.05 3.70 30.33
N GLY A 19 12.17 3.38 29.04
CA GLY A 19 11.15 3.71 28.05
C GLY A 19 10.19 2.54 27.91
N ALA A 20 8.91 2.74 28.21
CA ALA A 20 7.86 1.79 27.85
C ALA A 20 8.01 1.45 26.37
N CYS A 21 8.16 0.16 26.05
CA CYS A 21 8.20 -0.34 24.69
C CYS A 21 6.83 -0.12 24.04
N VAL A 22 6.54 1.11 23.60
CA VAL A 22 5.65 1.29 22.46
C VAL A 22 6.49 0.86 21.28
N ALA A 23 6.44 -0.43 20.97
CA ALA A 23 6.76 -0.92 19.64
C ALA A 23 5.78 -0.21 18.71
N LEU A 24 6.14 1.01 18.31
CA LEU A 24 5.62 1.60 17.09
C LEU A 24 6.00 0.56 16.06
N PHE A 25 5.00 -0.20 15.62
CA PHE A 25 5.04 -0.85 14.33
C PHE A 25 5.33 0.27 13.34
N VAL A 26 6.62 0.53 13.12
CA VAL A 26 7.12 1.09 11.89
C VAL A 26 6.73 0.01 10.89
N GLY A 27 5.48 0.09 10.42
CA GLY A 27 5.08 -0.54 9.19
C GLY A 27 6.13 -0.06 8.22
N ALA A 28 6.99 -0.99 7.79
CA ALA A 28 7.79 -0.76 6.61
C ALA A 28 6.76 -0.32 5.57
N ALA A 29 6.75 0.98 5.24
CA ALA A 29 5.95 1.47 4.14
C ALA A 29 6.29 0.52 2.98
N PRO A 30 5.28 -0.15 2.39
CA PRO A 30 5.54 -1.20 1.42
C PRO A 30 6.52 -0.64 0.40
N ALA A 31 7.61 -1.37 0.19
CA ALA A 31 8.78 -0.96 -0.57
C ALA A 31 8.32 -0.33 -1.89
N ALA A 32 8.33 1.01 -1.96
CA ALA A 32 7.86 1.79 -3.11
C ALA A 32 6.68 1.15 -3.87
N ALA A 33 5.55 0.93 -3.19
CA ALA A 33 4.31 0.56 -3.88
C ALA A 33 4.05 1.61 -4.97
N ASP A 34 4.19 1.22 -6.24
CA ASP A 34 4.15 2.16 -7.37
C ASP A 34 2.70 2.45 -7.70
N THR A 35 2.08 3.27 -6.84
CA THR A 35 0.67 3.61 -6.92
C THR A 35 0.35 4.34 -8.23
N ALA A 36 1.32 5.07 -8.78
CA ALA A 36 1.18 5.70 -10.09
C ALA A 36 1.04 4.67 -11.21
N SER A 37 1.90 3.64 -11.24
CA SER A 37 1.81 2.54 -12.22
C SER A 37 0.57 1.69 -12.00
N PHE A 38 0.17 1.45 -10.74
CA PHE A 38 -1.08 0.78 -10.41
C PHE A 38 -2.29 1.52 -11.00
N LEU A 39 -2.35 2.85 -10.82
CA LEU A 39 -3.44 3.64 -11.38
C LEU A 39 -3.35 3.72 -12.91
N ALA A 40 -2.16 3.88 -13.48
CA ALA A 40 -1.97 3.89 -14.93
C ALA A 40 -2.40 2.58 -15.61
N ALA A 41 -2.20 1.43 -14.95
CA ALA A 41 -2.69 0.13 -15.42
C ALA A 41 -4.23 0.04 -15.44
N LEU A 42 -4.91 0.87 -14.63
CA LEU A 42 -6.36 0.91 -14.48
C LEU A 42 -7.02 2.04 -15.30
N GLU A 43 -6.27 3.08 -15.67
CA GLU A 43 -6.79 4.27 -16.37
C GLU A 43 -7.42 3.97 -17.74
N ASP A 44 -6.93 2.98 -18.49
CA ASP A 44 -7.44 2.64 -19.84
C ASP A 44 -8.90 2.13 -19.81
N ARG A 45 -9.39 1.70 -18.65
CA ARG A 45 -10.62 0.90 -18.53
C ARG A 45 -11.66 1.47 -17.55
N HIS A 46 -11.31 2.48 -16.74
CA HIS A 46 -12.04 2.74 -15.49
C HIS A 46 -12.37 4.22 -15.23
N THR A 47 -12.97 4.91 -16.21
CA THR A 47 -13.38 6.33 -16.10
C THR A 47 -14.44 6.62 -15.02
N SER A 48 -15.12 5.60 -14.51
CA SER A 48 -16.24 5.72 -13.58
C SER A 48 -15.83 5.82 -12.11
N TRP A 49 -14.58 5.47 -11.79
CA TRP A 49 -14.08 5.32 -10.41
C TRP A 49 -12.96 6.30 -10.14
N THR A 50 -12.91 6.83 -8.92
CA THR A 50 -11.85 7.78 -8.54
C THR A 50 -10.54 7.06 -8.25
N SER A 51 -9.41 7.72 -8.50
CA SER A 51 -8.08 7.18 -8.17
C SER A 51 -7.96 6.76 -6.71
N GLN A 52 -8.62 7.48 -5.80
CA GLN A 52 -8.63 7.16 -4.37
C GLN A 52 -9.41 5.87 -4.06
N GLU A 53 -10.53 5.64 -4.73
CA GLU A 53 -11.29 4.39 -4.57
C GLU A 53 -10.51 3.19 -5.10
N LEU A 54 -9.90 3.34 -6.28
CA LEU A 54 -9.05 2.31 -6.87
C LEU A 54 -7.84 2.00 -6.00
N SER A 55 -7.15 3.03 -5.50
CA SER A 55 -5.99 2.82 -4.61
C SER A 55 -6.42 2.15 -3.30
N THR A 56 -7.57 2.54 -2.73
CA THR A 56 -8.10 1.91 -1.51
C THR A 56 -8.43 0.44 -1.74
N ALA A 57 -9.02 0.11 -2.89
CA ALA A 57 -9.31 -1.26 -3.28
C ALA A 57 -8.03 -2.09 -3.47
N GLY A 58 -7.01 -1.54 -4.13
CA GLY A 58 -5.71 -2.19 -4.29
C GLY A 58 -5.02 -2.50 -2.95
N HIS A 59 -5.02 -1.56 -2.00
CA HIS A 59 -4.48 -1.81 -0.66
C HIS A 59 -5.30 -2.84 0.12
N THR A 60 -6.63 -2.83 -0.03
CA THR A 60 -7.50 -3.85 0.56
C THR A 60 -7.18 -5.23 0.01
N ALA A 61 -7.01 -5.33 -1.31
CA ALA A 61 -6.62 -6.56 -1.98
C ALA A 61 -5.30 -7.10 -1.46
N CYS A 62 -4.25 -6.26 -1.42
CA CYS A 62 -2.96 -6.66 -0.87
C CYS A 62 -3.08 -7.17 0.57
N SER A 63 -3.81 -6.43 1.42
CA SER A 63 -3.99 -6.81 2.81
C SER A 63 -4.67 -8.18 2.96
N MET A 64 -5.60 -8.54 2.06
CA MET A 64 -6.24 -9.87 2.05
C MET A 64 -5.29 -10.96 1.53
N ILE A 65 -4.55 -10.68 0.46
CA ILE A 65 -3.59 -11.61 -0.13
C ILE A 65 -2.46 -11.94 0.86
N GLU A 66 -1.92 -10.94 1.55
CA GLU A 66 -0.89 -11.12 2.58
C GLU A 66 -1.36 -11.99 3.75
N ARG A 67 -2.68 -12.01 4.03
CA ARG A 67 -3.30 -12.90 5.03
C ARG A 67 -3.55 -14.32 4.50
N GLY A 68 -3.18 -14.61 3.25
CA GLY A 68 -3.38 -15.89 2.60
C GLY A 68 -4.75 -16.06 1.92
N THR A 69 -5.52 -14.98 1.75
CA THR A 69 -6.77 -15.06 1.00
C THR A 69 -6.47 -15.23 -0.49
N PRO A 70 -7.07 -16.22 -1.18
CA PRO A 70 -6.82 -16.45 -2.60
C PRO A 70 -7.37 -15.30 -3.45
N ALA A 71 -6.67 -14.96 -4.53
CA ALA A 71 -7.02 -13.85 -5.41
C ALA A 71 -8.48 -13.88 -5.90
N SER A 72 -9.01 -15.07 -6.24
CA SER A 72 -10.41 -15.23 -6.68
C SER A 72 -11.43 -14.81 -5.63
N GLU A 73 -11.15 -15.07 -4.35
CA GLU A 73 -12.01 -14.65 -3.23
C GLU A 73 -11.89 -13.14 -2.98
N VAL A 74 -10.71 -12.57 -3.15
CA VAL A 74 -10.49 -11.11 -3.08
C VAL A 74 -11.26 -10.39 -4.20
N THR A 75 -11.24 -10.92 -5.42
CA THR A 75 -12.00 -10.39 -6.55
C THR A 75 -13.51 -10.40 -6.25
N ASP A 76 -14.04 -11.51 -5.75
CA ASP A 76 -15.46 -11.63 -5.37
C ASP A 76 -15.82 -10.68 -4.21
N HIS A 77 -14.94 -10.52 -3.23
CA HIS A 77 -15.11 -9.56 -2.14
C HIS A 77 -15.19 -8.12 -2.64
N LEU A 78 -14.27 -7.71 -3.51
CA LEU A 78 -14.25 -6.36 -4.09
C LEU A 78 -15.48 -6.09 -4.95
N ASP A 79 -15.94 -7.08 -5.73
CA ASP A 79 -17.18 -6.96 -6.50
C ASP A 79 -18.40 -6.75 -5.59
N ARG A 80 -18.54 -7.55 -4.52
CA ARG A 80 -19.69 -7.46 -3.60
C ARG A 80 -19.69 -6.19 -2.75
N GLU A 81 -18.55 -5.79 -2.22
CA GLU A 81 -18.45 -4.64 -1.30
C GLU A 81 -18.47 -3.30 -2.03
N ARG A 82 -17.88 -3.24 -3.24
CA ARG A 82 -17.69 -1.98 -3.96
C ARG A 82 -18.51 -1.88 -5.24
N GLY A 83 -19.07 -2.97 -5.75
CA GLY A 83 -19.82 -2.97 -7.00
C GLY A 83 -18.96 -2.69 -8.22
N PHE A 84 -17.67 -3.04 -8.18
CA PHE A 84 -16.73 -2.80 -9.27
C PHE A 84 -17.07 -3.58 -10.54
N GLY A 85 -17.78 -4.71 -10.43
CA GLY A 85 -17.88 -5.69 -11.50
C GLY A 85 -16.67 -6.63 -11.46
N VAL A 86 -16.91 -7.91 -11.72
CA VAL A 86 -15.89 -8.98 -11.70
C VAL A 86 -14.66 -8.63 -12.54
N ALA A 87 -14.83 -8.00 -13.71
CA ALA A 87 -13.72 -7.64 -14.59
C ALA A 87 -12.78 -6.61 -13.95
N LEU A 88 -13.32 -5.50 -13.43
CA LEU A 88 -12.53 -4.46 -12.77
C LEU A 88 -11.94 -4.98 -11.45
N ALA A 89 -12.70 -5.77 -10.69
CA ALA A 89 -12.18 -6.37 -9.45
C ALA A 89 -10.99 -7.30 -9.73
N PHE A 90 -11.01 -8.06 -10.83
CA PHE A 90 -9.89 -8.89 -11.25
C PHE A 90 -8.68 -8.05 -11.69
N ASP A 91 -8.91 -6.98 -12.45
CA ASP A 91 -7.85 -6.06 -12.90
C ASP A 91 -7.19 -5.36 -11.69
N ILE A 92 -7.97 -4.92 -10.70
CA ILE A 92 -7.46 -4.34 -9.45
C ILE A 92 -6.56 -5.34 -8.72
N VAL A 93 -7.02 -6.58 -8.52
CA VAL A 93 -6.25 -7.61 -7.80
C VAL A 93 -4.96 -7.93 -8.54
N SER A 94 -5.01 -8.08 -9.86
CA SER A 94 -3.84 -8.35 -10.69
C SER A 94 -2.83 -7.20 -10.66
N ALA A 95 -3.30 -5.95 -10.81
CA ALA A 95 -2.46 -4.77 -10.74
C ALA A 95 -1.88 -4.55 -9.33
N ALA A 96 -2.63 -4.90 -8.28
CA ALA A 96 -2.16 -4.80 -6.90
C ALA A 96 -0.96 -5.73 -6.66
N VAL A 97 -1.07 -7.00 -7.08
CA VAL A 97 0.03 -7.97 -6.96
C VAL A 97 1.26 -7.51 -7.75
N VAL A 98 1.06 -6.99 -8.96
CA VAL A 98 2.18 -6.59 -9.84
C VAL A 98 2.86 -5.29 -9.39
N HIS A 99 2.09 -4.27 -8.99
CA HIS A 99 2.59 -2.91 -8.78
C HIS A 99 2.71 -2.51 -7.30
N LEU A 100 1.91 -3.09 -6.41
CA LEU A 100 1.93 -2.78 -4.98
C LEU A 100 2.78 -3.78 -4.18
N GLY A 101 3.16 -4.92 -4.78
CA GLY A 101 4.12 -5.86 -4.21
C GLY A 101 3.55 -6.77 -3.13
N CYS A 102 2.24 -6.98 -3.16
CA CYS A 102 1.60 -8.15 -2.56
C CYS A 102 1.62 -9.34 -3.55
#